data_AF-A0A1G1YXA8-F1
#
_entry.id   AF-A0A1G1YXA8-F1
#
_cell.length_a   1.000
_cell.length_b   1.000
_cell.length_c   1.000
_cell.angle_alpha   90.00
_cell.angle_beta   90.00
_cell.angle_gamma   90.00
#
_symmetry.space_group_name_H-M   'P 1'
#
loop_
_entity.id
_entity.type
_entity.pdbx_description
1 polymer ?
#
loop_
_entity_poly.entity_id
_entity_poly.type
_entity_poly.pdbx_seq_one_letter_code
_entity_poly.pdbx_strand_id
1 'polypeptide(L)'
;MKYQNSWKKFWQEKNKLVNKKNELDKLDWRIYQAEIVPKNLFPEEDKSAQGEEIVTVAGFSYIGSKFEKFVIGFTIPSITAMMLNISHQSWLEAENILERHKPFKRGTNTALYIPEEKFKDFFNSMEKRMQSYIFACSAIEHFANMSIPADYEYLKTNKAGEGFKVYKKVDIERYISLDKKLSIILPLIYKIESFVSEPLWQEYLQLKNVRDSLIHFKSKDFQPDGWPKVKSVWNDLVFAVKRNNPAIISKKIIGYYLTNSKNIPRWFTKCHF
;
A
#
# COMPACT_ATOMS: atom_id res chain seq x y z
N MET A 1 -14.23 15.27 -51.98
CA MET A 1 -14.74 15.89 -50.73
C MET A 1 -15.02 14.93 -49.56
N LYS A 2 -15.27 13.62 -49.74
CA LYS A 2 -15.54 12.70 -48.60
C LYS A 2 -14.34 12.37 -47.70
N TYR A 3 -13.10 12.46 -48.20
CA TYR A 3 -11.89 12.09 -47.44
C TYR A 3 -11.40 13.17 -46.45
N GLN A 4 -11.59 14.47 -46.72
CA GLN A 4 -11.15 15.55 -45.82
C GLN A 4 -11.96 15.64 -44.50
N ASN A 5 -13.22 15.18 -44.51
CA ASN A 5 -14.06 15.15 -43.31
C ASN A 5 -13.71 13.99 -42.34
N SER A 6 -13.12 12.90 -42.86
CA SER A 6 -12.68 11.76 -42.04
C SER A 6 -11.49 12.12 -41.14
N TRP A 7 -10.49 12.83 -41.68
CA TRP A 7 -9.29 13.23 -40.94
C TRP A 7 -9.57 14.27 -39.85
N LYS A 8 -10.46 15.24 -40.10
CA LYS A 8 -10.88 16.21 -39.07
C LYS A 8 -11.63 15.54 -37.92
N LYS A 9 -12.51 14.58 -38.23
CA LYS A 9 -13.26 13.82 -37.21
C LYS A 9 -12.32 12.95 -36.36
N PHE A 10 -11.36 12.27 -37.00
CA PHE A 10 -10.32 11.49 -36.32
C PHE A 10 -9.48 12.34 -35.36
N TRP A 11 -9.03 13.52 -35.78
CA TRP A 11 -8.25 14.42 -34.90
C TRP A 11 -9.09 15.04 -33.78
N GLN A 12 -10.36 15.34 -34.03
CA GLN A 12 -11.28 15.82 -32.99
C GLN A 12 -11.57 14.76 -31.94
N GLU A 13 -11.78 13.50 -32.34
CA GLU A 13 -11.97 12.36 -31.43
C GLU A 13 -10.69 12.06 -30.65
N LYS A 14 -9.52 12.07 -31.30
CA LYS A 14 -8.21 11.91 -30.65
C LYS A 14 -7.93 13.02 -29.63
N ASN A 15 -8.22 14.28 -29.96
CA ASN A 15 -8.02 15.40 -29.06
C ASN A 15 -8.99 15.38 -27.87
N LYS A 16 -10.24 14.92 -28.06
CA LYS A 16 -11.19 14.71 -26.96
C LYS A 16 -10.73 13.62 -25.99
N LEU A 17 -10.24 12.50 -26.51
CA LEU A 17 -9.67 11.41 -25.70
C LEU A 17 -8.43 11.86 -24.94
N VAL A 18 -7.54 12.63 -25.58
CA VAL A 18 -6.35 13.20 -24.93
C VAL A 18 -6.73 14.18 -23.80
N ASN A 19 -7.70 15.06 -24.04
CA ASN A 19 -8.16 16.01 -23.00
C ASN A 19 -8.81 15.29 -21.81
N LYS A 20 -9.64 14.27 -22.02
CA LYS A 20 -10.23 13.53 -20.89
C LYS A 20 -9.22 12.66 -20.15
N LYS A 21 -8.23 12.12 -20.85
CA LYS A 21 -7.10 11.44 -20.19
C LYS A 21 -6.32 12.42 -19.30
N ASN A 22 -6.14 13.67 -19.74
CA ASN A 22 -5.56 14.72 -18.91
C ASN A 22 -6.44 15.05 -17.68
N GLU A 23 -7.77 15.05 -17.80
CA GLU A 23 -8.66 15.22 -16.65
C GLU A 23 -8.58 14.04 -15.66
N LEU A 24 -8.53 12.80 -16.13
CA LEU A 24 -8.33 11.61 -15.29
C LEU A 24 -6.99 11.66 -14.55
N ASP A 25 -5.97 12.28 -15.14
CA ASP A 25 -4.65 12.46 -14.56
C ASP A 25 -4.59 13.55 -13.49
N LYS A 26 -5.55 14.48 -13.47
CA LYS A 26 -5.70 15.48 -12.39
C LYS A 26 -6.31 14.90 -11.11
N LEU A 27 -7.00 13.76 -11.22
CA LEU A 27 -7.60 13.12 -10.04
C LEU A 27 -6.53 12.60 -9.07
N ASP A 28 -6.84 12.62 -7.77
CA ASP A 28 -5.95 12.06 -6.75
C ASP A 28 -5.56 10.61 -7.09
N TRP A 29 -4.27 10.33 -7.05
CA TRP A 29 -3.75 9.01 -7.42
C TRP A 29 -4.26 7.90 -6.49
N ARG A 30 -4.70 8.22 -5.27
CA ARG A 30 -5.18 7.28 -4.27
C ARG A 30 -6.62 6.82 -4.47
N ILE A 31 -7.33 7.29 -5.51
CA ILE A 31 -8.68 6.80 -5.83
C ILE A 31 -8.63 5.29 -6.17
N TYR A 32 -9.61 4.52 -5.67
CA TYR A 32 -9.69 3.07 -5.89
C TYR A 32 -9.84 2.70 -7.37
N GLN A 33 -10.86 3.27 -8.02
CA GLN A 33 -11.14 3.07 -9.44
C GLN A 33 -11.80 4.31 -10.03
N ALA A 34 -11.33 4.70 -11.21
CA ALA A 34 -11.85 5.80 -12.00
C ALA A 34 -11.76 5.41 -13.48
N GLU A 35 -12.86 5.54 -14.20
CA GLU A 35 -12.97 5.14 -15.61
C GLU A 35 -13.69 6.21 -16.42
N ILE A 36 -13.37 6.27 -17.73
CA ILE A 36 -14.11 7.08 -18.68
C ILE A 36 -15.21 6.17 -19.25
N VAL A 37 -16.46 6.50 -18.99
CA VAL A 37 -17.63 5.73 -19.47
C VAL A 37 -18.52 6.61 -20.35
N PRO A 38 -19.24 6.05 -21.33
CA PRO A 38 -20.31 6.74 -22.05
C PRO A 38 -21.37 7.34 -21.11
N LYS A 39 -21.87 8.54 -21.42
CA LYS A 39 -22.92 9.25 -20.67
C LYS A 39 -24.33 8.63 -20.76
N ASN A 40 -24.45 7.49 -21.41
CA ASN A 40 -25.71 6.78 -21.59
C ASN A 40 -25.64 5.38 -20.95
N LEU A 41 -24.66 5.16 -20.07
CA LEU A 41 -24.44 3.87 -19.43
C LEU A 41 -25.42 3.63 -18.28
N PHE A 42 -25.93 4.68 -17.63
CA PHE A 42 -26.84 4.54 -16.49
C PHE A 42 -28.31 4.53 -16.93
N PRO A 43 -29.16 3.65 -16.36
CA PRO A 43 -30.56 3.47 -16.79
C PRO A 43 -31.43 4.73 -16.68
N GLU A 44 -31.07 5.62 -15.76
CA GLU A 44 -31.82 6.84 -15.43
C GLU A 44 -31.39 8.06 -16.27
N GLU A 45 -30.31 7.94 -17.04
CA GLU A 45 -29.80 9.04 -17.87
C GLU A 45 -30.56 9.14 -19.20
N ASP A 46 -30.70 10.38 -19.67
CA ASP A 46 -31.28 10.66 -20.98
C ASP A 46 -30.48 9.91 -22.06
N LYS A 47 -31.10 8.89 -22.67
CA LYS A 47 -30.46 8.07 -23.72
C LYS A 47 -30.03 8.88 -24.94
N SER A 48 -30.45 10.15 -25.05
CA SER A 48 -29.99 11.08 -26.07
C SER A 48 -28.68 11.81 -25.71
N ALA A 49 -28.20 11.71 -24.46
CA ALA A 49 -26.97 12.33 -24.00
C ALA A 49 -25.75 11.71 -24.70
N GLN A 50 -25.21 12.44 -25.68
CA GLN A 50 -23.97 12.08 -26.36
C GLN A 50 -22.76 12.57 -25.58
N GLY A 51 -21.84 11.67 -25.25
CA GLY A 51 -20.57 12.01 -24.61
C GLY A 51 -20.00 10.87 -23.77
N GLU A 52 -18.88 11.14 -23.13
CA GLU A 52 -18.32 10.27 -22.10
C GLU A 52 -18.02 11.14 -20.88
N GLU A 53 -17.95 10.53 -19.71
CA GLU A 53 -17.67 11.18 -18.44
C GLU A 53 -16.75 10.33 -17.59
N ILE A 54 -16.13 10.96 -16.59
CA ILE A 54 -15.29 10.24 -15.64
C ILE A 54 -16.19 9.81 -14.48
N VAL A 55 -16.30 8.51 -14.28
CA VAL A 55 -16.99 7.93 -13.14
C VAL A 55 -15.96 7.35 -12.18
N THR A 56 -16.24 7.53 -10.89
CA THR A 56 -15.49 6.89 -9.81
C THR A 56 -16.40 6.00 -9.02
N VAL A 57 -15.86 4.96 -8.40
CA VAL A 57 -16.65 4.17 -7.44
C VAL A 57 -17.00 5.08 -6.26
N ALA A 58 -18.29 5.20 -5.95
CA ALA A 58 -18.80 6.05 -4.89
C ALA A 58 -19.26 5.21 -3.68
N GLY A 59 -18.91 5.69 -2.49
CA GLY A 59 -19.50 5.26 -1.23
C GLY A 59 -20.58 6.24 -0.78
N PHE A 60 -21.59 5.72 -0.09
CA PHE A 60 -22.62 6.53 0.56
C PHE A 60 -22.62 6.21 2.04
N SER A 61 -22.64 7.24 2.88
CA SER A 61 -22.77 7.10 4.33
C SER A 61 -23.90 7.97 4.86
N TYR A 62 -24.58 7.47 5.89
CA TYR A 62 -25.62 8.20 6.60
C TYR A 62 -25.04 8.83 7.86
N ILE A 63 -25.24 10.15 8.00
CA ILE A 63 -24.95 10.86 9.24
C ILE A 63 -26.29 11.30 9.84
N GLY A 64 -26.56 10.88 11.08
CA GLY A 64 -27.71 11.36 11.84
C GLY A 64 -28.18 10.42 12.95
N SER A 65 -28.42 10.98 14.14
CA SER A 65 -29.28 10.37 15.16
C SER A 65 -30.68 10.98 15.07
N LYS A 66 -31.67 10.14 14.77
CA LYS A 66 -33.13 10.35 14.85
C LYS A 66 -33.82 11.52 14.10
N PHE A 67 -33.19 12.65 13.74
CA PHE A 67 -33.97 13.77 13.16
C PHE A 67 -33.48 14.43 11.86
N GLU A 68 -32.27 14.22 11.38
CA GLU A 68 -31.90 14.58 10.00
C GLU A 68 -30.95 13.52 9.44
N LYS A 69 -31.31 12.89 8.31
CA LYS A 69 -30.45 11.91 7.63
C LYS A 69 -29.73 12.62 6.49
N PHE A 70 -28.49 13.01 6.72
CA PHE A 70 -27.63 13.49 5.65
C PHE A 70 -26.97 12.29 4.96
N VAL A 71 -27.00 12.29 3.62
CA VAL A 71 -26.27 11.33 2.79
C VAL A 71 -25.01 12.04 2.30
N ILE A 72 -23.85 11.51 2.66
CA ILE A 72 -22.57 11.94 2.08
C ILE A 72 -22.18 10.94 0.98
N GLY A 73 -22.07 11.43 -0.24
CA GLY A 73 -21.42 10.72 -1.35
C GLY A 73 -19.94 11.08 -1.41
N PHE A 74 -19.08 10.08 -1.55
CA PHE A 74 -17.63 10.30 -1.69
C PHE A 74 -17.01 9.25 -2.60
N THR A 75 -15.92 9.61 -3.27
CA THR A 75 -15.14 8.64 -4.06
C THR A 75 -14.41 7.67 -3.12
N ILE A 76 -14.53 6.36 -3.38
CA ILE A 76 -13.85 5.34 -2.58
C ILE A 76 -12.34 5.40 -2.82
N PRO A 77 -11.53 5.61 -1.77
CA PRO A 77 -10.09 5.57 -1.89
C PRO A 77 -9.56 4.13 -1.91
N SER A 78 -8.43 3.92 -2.57
CA SER A 78 -7.60 2.72 -2.41
C SER A 78 -6.91 2.76 -1.06
N ILE A 79 -7.35 1.90 -0.15
CA ILE A 79 -6.74 1.78 1.19
C ILE A 79 -5.26 1.39 1.06
N THR A 80 -4.90 0.48 0.13
CA THR A 80 -3.49 0.16 -0.16
C THR A 80 -2.69 1.42 -0.53
N ALA A 81 -3.22 2.27 -1.41
CA ALA A 81 -2.55 3.51 -1.83
C ALA A 81 -2.42 4.51 -0.68
N MET A 82 -3.47 4.67 0.14
CA MET A 82 -3.43 5.52 1.32
C MET A 82 -2.36 5.05 2.32
N MET A 83 -2.30 3.75 2.61
CA MET A 83 -1.30 3.18 3.52
C MET A 83 0.13 3.35 2.99
N LEU A 84 0.36 3.12 1.69
CA LEU A 84 1.66 3.40 1.06
C LEU A 84 2.03 4.89 1.16
N ASN A 85 1.08 5.80 0.92
CA ASN A 85 1.32 7.23 1.03
C ASN A 85 1.67 7.64 2.46
N ILE A 86 0.92 7.18 3.46
CA ILE A 86 1.22 7.45 4.88
C ILE A 86 2.62 6.94 5.19
N SER A 87 2.93 5.70 4.79
CA SER A 87 4.24 5.11 5.05
C SER A 87 5.39 5.93 4.44
N HIS A 88 5.20 6.41 3.20
CA HIS A 88 6.19 7.20 2.49
C HIS A 88 6.40 8.57 3.15
N GLN A 89 5.32 9.29 3.45
CA GLN A 89 5.38 10.61 4.07
C GLN A 89 6.00 10.53 5.47
N SER A 90 5.59 9.55 6.29
CA SER A 90 6.18 9.36 7.62
C SER A 90 7.68 9.06 7.55
N TRP A 91 8.15 8.30 6.55
CA TRP A 91 9.58 8.10 6.35
C TRP A 91 10.31 9.41 6.03
N LEU A 92 9.81 10.18 5.05
CA LEU A 92 10.42 11.45 4.66
C LEU A 92 10.45 12.45 5.81
N GLU A 93 9.37 12.53 6.59
CA GLU A 93 9.30 13.37 7.78
C GLU A 93 10.34 12.96 8.83
N ALA A 94 10.50 11.66 9.08
CA ALA A 94 11.52 11.16 10.00
C ALA A 94 12.94 11.52 9.55
N GLU A 95 13.26 11.32 8.26
CA GLU A 95 14.57 11.67 7.71
C GLU A 95 14.83 13.17 7.81
N ASN A 96 13.84 14.01 7.49
CA ASN A 96 13.94 15.46 7.60
C ASN A 96 14.20 15.91 9.06
N ILE A 97 13.55 15.29 10.04
CA ILE A 97 13.79 15.58 11.46
C ILE A 97 15.23 15.20 11.83
N LEU A 98 15.68 14.00 11.47
CA LEU A 98 17.04 13.54 11.78
C LEU A 98 18.13 14.40 11.10
N GLU A 99 17.92 14.78 9.84
CA GLU A 99 18.85 15.60 9.06
C GLU A 99 18.93 17.03 9.60
N ARG A 100 17.78 17.64 9.92
CA ARG A 100 17.70 19.02 10.43
C ARG A 100 18.25 19.14 11.84
N HIS A 101 17.89 18.21 12.72
CA HIS A 101 18.19 18.35 14.16
C HIS A 101 19.50 17.66 14.58
N LYS A 102 20.01 16.73 13.74
CA LYS A 102 21.24 15.96 13.94
C LYS A 102 21.39 15.52 15.41
N PRO A 103 20.46 14.68 15.92
CA PRO A 103 20.36 14.43 17.37
C PRO A 103 21.56 13.65 17.93
N PHE A 104 22.36 13.03 17.08
CA PHE A 104 23.52 12.24 17.49
C PHE A 104 24.75 13.12 17.74
N LYS A 105 25.35 12.98 18.91
CA LYS A 105 26.66 13.54 19.29
C LYS A 105 27.67 12.43 19.46
N ARG A 106 28.93 12.73 19.14
CA ARG A 106 30.05 11.81 19.38
C ARG A 106 30.49 11.91 20.84
N GLY A 107 30.51 10.78 21.53
CA GLY A 107 31.08 10.65 22.87
C GLY A 107 32.56 10.27 22.83
N THR A 108 33.07 9.75 23.94
CA THR A 108 34.39 9.11 23.98
C THR A 108 34.39 7.82 23.15
N ASN A 109 35.48 7.53 22.44
CA ASN A 109 35.63 6.39 21.51
C ASN A 109 34.69 6.44 20.28
N THR A 110 34.12 5.29 19.88
CA THR A 110 33.17 5.10 18.76
C THR A 110 31.70 5.24 19.18
N ALA A 111 31.43 5.69 20.41
CA ALA A 111 30.08 5.80 20.93
C ALA A 111 29.36 7.06 20.39
N LEU A 112 28.10 6.87 20.00
CA LEU A 112 27.15 7.95 19.74
C LEU A 112 26.16 8.02 20.90
N TYR A 113 25.78 9.23 21.29
CA TYR A 113 24.74 9.48 22.27
C TYR A 113 23.80 10.58 21.79
N ILE A 114 22.64 10.70 22.43
CA ILE A 114 21.65 11.73 22.15
C ILE A 114 21.57 12.63 23.39
N PRO A 115 21.87 13.92 23.29
CA PRO A 115 21.69 14.86 24.39
C PRO A 115 20.22 15.01 24.80
N GLU A 116 19.96 15.35 26.05
CA GLU A 116 18.60 15.47 26.60
C GLU A 116 17.76 16.50 25.83
N GLU A 117 18.36 17.63 25.44
CA GLU A 117 17.70 18.67 24.66
C GLU A 117 17.29 18.21 23.25
N LYS A 118 17.77 17.05 22.80
CA LYS A 118 17.44 16.43 21.51
C LYS A 118 16.47 15.27 21.61
N PHE A 119 16.06 14.85 22.81
CA PHE A 119 15.15 13.73 23.00
C PHE A 119 13.82 13.91 22.27
N LYS A 120 13.22 15.11 22.34
CA LYS A 120 11.95 15.40 21.66
C LYS A 120 12.04 15.16 20.15
N ASP A 121 13.04 15.74 19.50
CA ASP A 121 13.22 15.61 18.04
C ASP A 121 13.50 14.16 17.66
N PHE A 122 14.34 13.47 18.45
CA PHE A 122 14.62 12.07 18.24
C PHE A 122 13.36 11.20 18.39
N PHE A 123 12.57 11.36 19.45
CA PHE A 123 11.34 10.60 19.65
C PHE A 123 10.31 10.87 18.55
N ASN A 124 10.11 12.12 18.14
CA ASN A 124 9.26 12.46 17.00
C ASN A 124 9.70 11.72 15.72
N SER A 125 11.01 11.65 15.45
CA SER A 125 11.51 10.88 14.31
C SER A 125 11.26 9.38 14.44
N MET A 126 11.37 8.82 15.65
CA MET A 126 11.10 7.40 15.91
C MET A 126 9.62 7.08 15.71
N GLU A 127 8.71 7.91 16.23
CA GLU A 127 7.27 7.76 16.02
C GLU A 127 6.92 7.74 14.52
N LYS A 128 7.56 8.60 13.74
CA LYS A 128 7.38 8.65 12.29
C LYS A 128 7.98 7.43 11.58
N ARG A 129 9.15 6.93 11.99
CA ARG A 129 9.68 5.66 11.48
C ARG A 129 8.76 4.49 11.83
N MET A 130 8.22 4.43 13.05
CA MET A 130 7.27 3.40 13.47
C MET A 130 6.01 3.41 12.60
N GLN A 131 5.42 4.58 12.36
CA GLN A 131 4.29 4.75 11.43
C GLN A 131 4.65 4.22 10.03
N SER A 132 5.84 4.57 9.54
CA SER A 132 6.28 4.11 8.22
C SER A 132 6.31 2.59 8.09
N TYR A 133 6.95 1.88 9.02
CA TYR A 133 7.02 0.41 9.00
C TYR A 133 5.65 -0.25 9.14
N ILE A 134 4.81 0.24 10.05
CA ILE A 134 3.46 -0.32 10.28
C ILE A 134 2.62 -0.20 9.01
N PHE A 135 2.53 1.00 8.42
CA PHE A 135 1.68 1.22 7.25
C PHE A 135 2.23 0.56 5.97
N ALA A 136 3.54 0.40 5.85
CA ALA A 136 4.16 -0.36 4.76
C ALA A 136 3.68 -1.83 4.77
N CYS A 137 3.81 -2.52 5.90
CA CYS A 137 3.30 -3.89 6.05
C CYS A 137 1.78 -3.97 5.85
N SER A 138 1.03 -3.05 6.44
CA SER A 138 -0.43 -3.03 6.29
C SER A 138 -0.87 -2.85 4.85
N ALA A 139 -0.12 -2.08 4.03
CA ALA A 139 -0.41 -1.95 2.60
C ALA A 139 -0.26 -3.28 1.85
N ILE A 140 0.82 -4.03 2.14
CA ILE A 140 1.05 -5.36 1.57
C ILE A 140 -0.06 -6.33 2.00
N GLU A 141 -0.45 -6.30 3.27
CA GLU A 141 -1.50 -7.16 3.83
C GLU A 141 -2.87 -6.86 3.21
N HIS A 142 -3.24 -5.58 3.12
CA HIS A 142 -4.48 -5.16 2.47
C HIS A 142 -4.49 -5.52 0.98
N PHE A 143 -3.39 -5.29 0.26
CA PHE A 143 -3.24 -5.73 -1.12
C PHE A 143 -3.45 -7.24 -1.26
N ALA A 144 -2.77 -8.04 -0.44
CA ALA A 144 -2.88 -9.49 -0.50
C ALA A 144 -4.31 -9.99 -0.27
N ASN A 145 -5.05 -9.37 0.66
CA ASN A 145 -6.45 -9.71 0.89
C ASN A 145 -7.34 -9.33 -0.30
N MET A 146 -7.17 -8.12 -0.84
CA MET A 146 -7.94 -7.64 -2.00
C MET A 146 -7.65 -8.42 -3.28
N SER A 147 -6.45 -8.97 -3.43
CA SER A 147 -6.07 -9.80 -4.57
C SER A 147 -6.74 -11.17 -4.61
N ILE A 148 -7.35 -11.64 -3.52
CA ILE A 148 -8.01 -12.95 -3.47
C ILE A 148 -9.40 -12.85 -4.14
N PRO A 149 -9.67 -13.60 -5.22
CA PRO A 149 -11.00 -13.66 -5.83
C PRO A 149 -12.06 -14.19 -4.87
N ALA A 150 -13.31 -13.75 -5.04
CA ALA A 150 -14.41 -14.14 -4.16
C ALA A 150 -14.70 -15.64 -4.14
N ASP A 151 -14.48 -16.30 -5.29
CA ASP A 151 -14.67 -17.72 -5.55
C ASP A 151 -13.38 -18.55 -5.37
N TYR A 152 -12.29 -17.93 -4.92
CA TYR A 152 -11.02 -18.64 -4.72
C TYR A 152 -11.08 -19.56 -3.50
N GLU A 153 -10.65 -20.80 -3.70
CA GLU A 153 -10.54 -21.83 -2.67
C GLU A 153 -9.09 -22.29 -2.53
N TYR A 154 -8.61 -22.35 -1.29
CA TYR A 154 -7.27 -22.84 -0.96
C TYR A 154 -7.37 -24.15 -0.18
N LEU A 155 -6.81 -25.21 -0.75
CA LEU A 155 -6.71 -26.52 -0.11
C LEU A 155 -5.46 -26.56 0.77
N LYS A 156 -5.65 -26.75 2.07
CA LYS A 156 -4.55 -26.99 3.01
C LYS A 156 -4.60 -28.44 3.49
N THR A 157 -3.54 -29.17 3.22
CA THR A 157 -3.29 -30.47 3.84
C THR A 157 -2.95 -30.26 5.31
N ASN A 158 -3.68 -30.93 6.21
CA ASN A 158 -3.21 -31.08 7.59
C ASN A 158 -2.10 -32.14 7.65
N LYS A 159 -1.46 -32.28 8.82
CA LYS A 159 -0.41 -33.29 9.01
C LYS A 159 -0.92 -34.68 8.57
N ALA A 160 0.02 -35.52 8.13
CA ALA A 160 -0.21 -36.80 7.47
C ALA A 160 -1.39 -37.59 8.08
N GLY A 161 -2.49 -37.73 7.31
CA GLY A 161 -3.65 -38.56 7.65
C GLY A 161 -4.97 -37.80 7.89
N GLU A 162 -4.95 -36.50 8.19
CA GLU A 162 -6.15 -35.75 8.63
C GLU A 162 -6.80 -34.90 7.52
N GLY A 163 -7.15 -35.52 6.39
CA GLY A 163 -7.98 -34.89 5.34
C GLY A 163 -7.49 -33.55 4.78
N PHE A 164 -8.34 -32.92 3.97
CA PHE A 164 -8.10 -31.58 3.41
C PHE A 164 -9.07 -30.59 4.03
N LYS A 165 -8.57 -29.41 4.41
CA LYS A 165 -9.43 -28.28 4.75
C LYS A 165 -9.45 -27.29 3.58
N VAL A 166 -10.66 -27.02 3.09
CA VAL A 166 -10.92 -25.97 2.09
C VAL A 166 -11.04 -24.64 2.83
N TYR A 167 -10.24 -23.66 2.47
CA TYR A 167 -10.33 -22.29 2.94
C TYR A 167 -10.93 -21.42 1.84
N LYS A 168 -12.07 -20.77 2.12
CA LYS A 168 -12.66 -19.76 1.22
C LYS A 168 -12.00 -18.40 1.46
N LYS A 169 -12.26 -17.42 0.59
CA LYS A 169 -11.71 -16.05 0.71
C LYS A 169 -11.70 -15.50 2.14
N VAL A 170 -12.84 -15.50 2.84
CA VAL A 170 -12.96 -14.97 4.21
C VAL A 170 -12.07 -15.72 5.20
N ASP A 171 -11.93 -17.03 5.04
CA ASP A 171 -11.03 -17.85 5.87
C ASP A 171 -9.56 -17.59 5.55
N ILE A 172 -9.23 -17.38 4.27
CA ILE A 172 -7.88 -17.04 3.83
C ILE A 172 -7.47 -15.69 4.41
N GLU A 173 -8.33 -14.68 4.29
CA GLU A 173 -8.09 -13.34 4.82
C GLU A 173 -7.79 -13.37 6.33
N ARG A 174 -8.53 -14.18 7.10
CA ARG A 174 -8.43 -14.23 8.57
C ARG A 174 -7.36 -15.16 9.12
N TYR A 175 -7.21 -16.36 8.54
CA TYR A 175 -6.45 -17.44 9.18
C TYR A 175 -5.14 -17.80 8.46
N ILE A 176 -4.96 -17.35 7.23
CA ILE A 176 -3.73 -17.63 6.48
C ILE A 176 -2.76 -16.46 6.67
N SER A 177 -1.53 -16.79 7.09
CA SER A 177 -0.50 -15.78 7.32
C SER A 177 -0.14 -15.03 6.04
N LEU A 178 0.32 -13.78 6.21
CA LEU A 178 0.79 -12.97 5.09
C LEU A 178 1.91 -13.68 4.32
N ASP A 179 2.87 -14.30 5.02
CA ASP A 179 3.96 -15.05 4.41
C ASP A 179 3.44 -16.13 3.45
N LYS A 180 2.39 -16.86 3.84
CA LYS A 180 1.78 -17.92 3.02
C LYS A 180 0.98 -17.32 1.86
N LYS A 181 0.28 -16.20 2.10
CA LYS A 181 -0.42 -15.46 1.04
C LYS A 181 0.56 -15.05 -0.05
N LEU A 182 1.70 -14.47 0.33
CA LEU A 182 2.72 -14.01 -0.61
C LEU A 182 3.51 -15.16 -1.26
N SER A 183 3.95 -16.15 -0.49
CA SER A 183 4.81 -17.20 -1.04
C SER A 183 4.08 -18.21 -1.93
N ILE A 184 2.77 -18.40 -1.75
CA ILE A 184 2.04 -19.52 -2.37
C ILE A 184 0.71 -19.07 -3.00
N ILE A 185 -0.17 -18.39 -2.27
CA ILE A 185 -1.53 -18.11 -2.77
C ILE A 185 -1.52 -17.09 -3.91
N LEU A 186 -0.88 -15.94 -3.71
CA LEU A 186 -0.83 -14.89 -4.74
C LEU A 186 -0.08 -15.35 -6.00
N PRO A 187 1.07 -16.07 -5.93
CA PRO A 187 1.70 -16.63 -7.12
C PRO A 187 0.75 -17.51 -7.94
N LEU A 188 -0.09 -18.33 -7.30
CA LEU A 188 -1.10 -19.14 -7.98
C LEU A 188 -2.20 -18.29 -8.63
N ILE A 189 -2.69 -17.25 -7.94
CA ILE A 189 -3.71 -16.33 -8.46
C ILE A 189 -3.19 -15.54 -9.67
N TYR A 190 -1.98 -14.99 -9.56
CA TYR A 190 -1.35 -14.17 -10.60
C TYR A 190 -0.65 -15.00 -11.68
N LYS A 191 -0.56 -16.32 -11.51
CA LYS A 191 0.13 -17.26 -12.41
C LYS A 191 1.59 -16.85 -12.66
N ILE A 192 2.31 -16.57 -11.58
CA ILE A 192 3.72 -16.20 -11.60
C ILE A 192 4.51 -17.11 -10.66
N GLU A 193 5.83 -17.10 -10.80
CA GLU A 193 6.72 -17.75 -9.86
C GLU A 193 6.69 -17.06 -8.49
N SER A 194 7.05 -17.82 -7.46
CA SER A 194 7.17 -17.28 -6.11
C SER A 194 8.49 -16.52 -5.97
N PHE A 195 8.47 -15.32 -5.39
CA PHE A 195 9.70 -14.54 -5.17
C PHE A 195 10.47 -14.95 -3.91
N VAL A 196 10.15 -16.07 -3.26
CA VAL A 196 10.80 -16.49 -2.00
C VAL A 196 12.32 -16.66 -2.13
N SER A 197 12.80 -17.06 -3.30
CA SER A 197 14.24 -17.16 -3.62
C SER A 197 14.88 -15.81 -3.96
N GLU A 198 14.09 -14.76 -4.17
CA GLU A 198 14.57 -13.45 -4.59
C GLU A 198 15.04 -12.60 -3.39
N PRO A 199 16.00 -11.68 -3.59
CA PRO A 199 16.39 -10.71 -2.56
C PRO A 199 15.21 -9.91 -1.99
N LEU A 200 14.19 -9.67 -2.80
CA LEU A 200 12.96 -8.97 -2.41
C LEU A 200 12.21 -9.67 -1.26
N TRP A 201 12.31 -11.01 -1.16
CA TRP A 201 11.73 -11.75 -0.03
C TRP A 201 12.44 -11.44 1.29
N GLN A 202 13.76 -11.26 1.26
CA GLN A 202 14.50 -10.85 2.44
C GLN A 202 14.17 -9.42 2.87
N GLU A 203 13.94 -8.51 1.91
CA GLU A 203 13.45 -7.15 2.22
C GLU A 203 12.05 -7.21 2.87
N TYR A 204 11.15 -8.05 2.35
CA TYR A 204 9.85 -8.32 2.96
C TYR A 204 9.97 -8.85 4.41
N LEU A 205 10.78 -9.89 4.63
CA LEU A 205 10.95 -10.49 5.95
C LEU A 205 11.51 -9.46 6.94
N GLN A 206 12.46 -8.63 6.53
CA GLN A 206 12.99 -7.55 7.37
C GLN A 206 11.90 -6.54 7.72
N LEU A 207 11.14 -6.07 6.73
CA LEU A 207 10.04 -5.14 6.93
C LEU A 207 9.01 -5.70 7.93
N LYS A 208 8.58 -6.95 7.72
CA LYS A 208 7.65 -7.66 8.59
C LYS A 208 8.20 -7.83 10.00
N ASN A 209 9.46 -8.26 10.15
CA ASN A 209 10.05 -8.48 11.46
C ASN A 209 10.15 -7.20 12.28
N VAL A 210 10.45 -6.06 11.64
CA VAL A 210 10.41 -4.75 12.32
C VAL A 210 8.99 -4.44 12.76
N ARG A 211 7.99 -4.55 11.87
CA ARG A 211 6.58 -4.33 12.22
C ARG A 211 6.13 -5.21 13.38
N ASP A 212 6.39 -6.51 13.32
CA ASP A 212 5.98 -7.48 14.34
C ASP A 212 6.61 -7.13 15.70
N SER A 213 7.87 -6.69 15.70
CA SER A 213 8.57 -6.23 16.91
C SER A 213 7.98 -4.93 17.47
N LEU A 214 7.52 -4.01 16.62
CA LEU A 214 6.86 -2.76 17.04
C LEU A 214 5.47 -3.00 17.65
N ILE A 215 4.73 -3.99 17.15
CA ILE A 215 3.40 -4.33 17.69
C ILE A 215 3.52 -5.17 18.97
N HIS A 216 4.53 -6.03 19.05
CA HIS A 216 4.73 -6.96 20.14
C HIS A 216 6.02 -6.69 20.91
N PHE A 217 6.20 -5.45 21.36
CA PHE A 217 7.31 -5.07 22.23
C PHE A 217 7.42 -6.05 23.41
N LYS A 218 8.64 -6.54 23.66
CA LYS A 218 8.94 -7.45 24.76
C LYS A 218 9.75 -6.70 25.81
N SER A 219 9.69 -7.15 27.07
CA SER A 219 10.46 -6.54 28.17
C SER A 219 11.97 -6.44 27.88
N LYS A 220 12.52 -7.43 27.16
CA LYS A 220 13.92 -7.45 26.69
C LYS A 220 14.31 -6.30 25.76
N ASP A 221 13.33 -5.64 25.11
CA ASP A 221 13.59 -4.51 24.23
C ASP A 221 13.87 -3.21 25.03
N PHE A 222 13.53 -3.20 26.32
CA PHE A 222 13.77 -2.08 27.24
C PHE A 222 14.88 -2.37 28.26
N GLN A 223 15.18 -3.64 28.49
CA GLN A 223 16.24 -4.11 29.39
C GLN A 223 17.24 -4.96 28.58
N PRO A 224 18.23 -4.34 27.94
CA PRO A 224 19.27 -5.11 27.25
C PRO A 224 20.10 -5.87 28.30
N ASP A 225 19.98 -7.20 28.31
CA ASP A 225 20.84 -8.09 29.08
C ASP A 225 22.28 -8.05 28.52
N GLY A 226 23.07 -7.05 28.96
CA GLY A 226 24.49 -6.88 28.63
C GLY A 226 24.82 -5.90 27.49
N TRP A 227 26.12 -5.69 27.26
CA TRP A 227 26.70 -4.89 26.16
C TRP A 227 26.33 -5.54 24.80
N PRO A 228 26.05 -4.78 23.73
CA PRO A 228 25.09 -5.18 22.70
C PRO A 228 25.59 -6.37 21.87
N LYS A 229 25.14 -7.58 22.23
CA LYS A 229 25.26 -8.78 21.39
C LYS A 229 23.97 -9.10 20.63
N VAL A 230 22.85 -8.49 21.01
CA VAL A 230 21.52 -8.78 20.44
C VAL A 230 20.99 -7.57 19.70
N LYS A 231 20.58 -7.77 18.45
CA LYS A 231 19.94 -6.74 17.63
C LYS A 231 18.53 -6.49 18.16
N SER A 232 18.28 -5.29 18.69
CA SER A 232 16.95 -4.85 19.15
C SER A 232 16.18 -4.13 18.04
N VAL A 233 14.86 -3.97 18.23
CA VAL A 233 14.03 -3.14 17.35
C VAL A 233 14.50 -1.69 17.30
N TRP A 234 15.14 -1.20 18.38
CA TRP A 234 15.77 0.12 18.41
C TRP A 234 16.93 0.24 17.42
N ASN A 235 17.73 -0.81 17.23
CA ASN A 235 18.75 -0.78 16.17
C ASN A 235 18.11 -0.64 14.79
N ASP A 236 16.97 -1.29 14.58
CA ASP A 236 16.23 -1.22 13.33
C ASP A 236 15.58 0.15 13.09
N LEU A 237 15.14 0.83 14.15
CA LEU A 237 14.56 2.18 14.09
C LEU A 237 15.62 3.29 14.05
N VAL A 238 16.74 3.16 14.77
CA VAL A 238 17.78 4.19 14.89
C VAL A 238 18.72 4.14 13.70
N PHE A 239 19.25 2.95 13.40
CA PHE A 239 20.20 2.74 12.30
C PHE A 239 19.53 2.33 10.99
N ALA A 240 18.21 2.52 10.88
CA ALA A 240 17.47 2.42 9.63
C ALA A 240 18.00 3.37 8.52
N VAL A 241 18.90 4.30 8.86
CA VAL A 241 19.55 5.26 7.95
C VAL A 241 20.22 4.58 6.73
N LYS A 242 20.56 3.27 6.80
CA LYS A 242 21.08 2.50 5.64
C LYS A 242 20.03 1.68 4.89
N ARG A 243 18.75 1.81 5.21
CA ARG A 243 17.66 1.00 4.61
C ARG A 243 16.83 1.83 3.64
N ASN A 244 16.30 1.14 2.64
CA ASN A 244 15.33 1.70 1.71
C ASN A 244 14.04 2.09 2.45
N ASN A 245 13.38 3.14 1.97
CA ASN A 245 12.07 3.57 2.46
C ASN A 245 11.07 2.38 2.47
N PRO A 246 10.43 2.07 3.62
CA PRO A 246 9.47 0.96 3.75
C PRO A 246 8.35 0.95 2.71
N ALA A 247 7.88 2.13 2.30
CA ALA A 247 6.84 2.27 1.27
C ALA A 247 7.35 1.85 -0.11
N ILE A 248 8.62 2.13 -0.43
CA ILE A 248 9.24 1.72 -1.70
C ILE A 248 9.39 0.20 -1.74
N ILE A 249 9.86 -0.41 -0.65
CA ILE A 249 9.95 -1.88 -0.54
C ILE A 249 8.56 -2.51 -0.74
N SER A 250 7.56 -1.98 -0.06
CA SER A 250 6.17 -2.46 -0.18
C SER A 250 5.62 -2.31 -1.58
N LYS A 251 5.88 -1.18 -2.25
CA LYS A 251 5.50 -0.95 -3.64
C LYS A 251 6.19 -1.93 -4.58
N LYS A 252 7.48 -2.25 -4.38
CA LYS A 252 8.20 -3.27 -5.16
C LYS A 252 7.57 -4.66 -4.99
N ILE A 253 7.26 -5.06 -3.76
CA ILE A 253 6.59 -6.34 -3.47
C ILE A 253 5.24 -6.42 -4.18
N ILE A 254 4.42 -5.38 -4.08
CA ILE A 254 3.13 -5.33 -4.77
C ILE A 254 3.33 -5.35 -6.30
N GLY A 255 4.32 -4.59 -6.78
CA GLY A 255 4.69 -4.50 -8.19
C GLY A 255 5.05 -5.84 -8.80
N TYR A 256 5.76 -6.70 -8.05
CA TYR A 256 6.11 -8.04 -8.49
C TYR A 256 4.89 -8.81 -9.01
N TYR A 257 3.77 -8.78 -8.27
CA TYR A 257 2.52 -9.44 -8.67
C TYR A 257 1.81 -8.75 -9.84
N LEU A 258 1.93 -7.43 -9.92
CA LEU A 258 1.27 -6.65 -10.96
C LEU A 258 1.99 -6.70 -12.32
N THR A 259 3.24 -7.17 -12.37
CA THR A 259 4.07 -7.21 -13.59
C THR A 259 3.39 -7.90 -14.78
N ASN A 260 2.66 -8.99 -14.53
CA ASN A 260 1.95 -9.77 -15.56
C ASN A 260 0.42 -9.55 -15.52
N SER A 261 -0.07 -8.61 -14.71
CA SER A 261 -1.49 -8.32 -14.62
C SER A 261 -1.95 -7.52 -15.84
N LYS A 262 -3.04 -7.97 -16.47
CA LYS A 262 -3.72 -7.19 -17.53
C LYS A 262 -4.34 -5.90 -17.00
N ASN A 263 -4.71 -5.90 -15.72
CA ASN A 263 -5.38 -4.79 -15.04
C ASN A 263 -4.49 -4.30 -13.89
N ILE A 264 -3.59 -3.37 -14.19
CA ILE A 264 -2.78 -2.70 -13.17
C ILE A 264 -3.62 -1.57 -12.57
N PRO A 265 -3.83 -1.53 -11.23
CA PRO A 265 -4.61 -0.48 -10.61
C PRO A 265 -4.01 0.91 -10.90
N ARG A 266 -4.88 1.90 -11.17
CA ARG A 266 -4.47 3.29 -11.44
C ARG A 266 -3.59 3.85 -10.34
N TRP A 267 -3.93 3.58 -9.08
CA TRP A 267 -3.14 4.07 -7.95
C TRP A 267 -1.69 3.59 -7.98
N PHE A 268 -1.42 2.40 -8.52
CA PHE A 268 -0.08 1.85 -8.60
C PHE A 268 0.75 2.57 -9.66
N THR A 269 0.15 2.84 -10.83
CA THR A 269 0.82 3.52 -11.95
C THR A 269 1.01 5.02 -11.71
N LYS A 270 0.13 5.64 -10.91
CA LYS A 270 0.17 7.08 -10.58
C LYS A 270 0.91 7.38 -9.27
N CYS A 271 1.29 6.37 -8.50
CA CYS A 271 2.11 6.54 -7.30
C CYS A 271 3.51 7.07 -7.67
N HIS A 272 3.90 8.23 -7.12
CA HIS A 272 5.05 9.03 -7.57
C HIS A 272 6.41 8.63 -6.98
N PHE A 273 6.45 7.71 -6.02
CA PHE A 273 7.66 7.17 -5.40
C PHE A 273 7.86 5.69 -5.68
#